data_AF-A0A9P6AL14-F1
#
_entry.id   AF-A0A9P6AL14-F1
#
_cell.length_a   1.000
_cell.length_b   1.000
_cell.length_c   1.000
_cell.angle_alpha   90.00
_cell.angle_beta   90.00
_cell.angle_gamma   90.00
#
_symmetry.space_group_name_H-M   'P 1'
#
loop_
_entity.id
_entity.type
_entity.pdbx_description
1 polymer ?
#
loop_
_entity_poly.entity_id
_entity_poly.type
_entity_poly.pdbx_seq_one_letter_code
_entity_poly.pdbx_strand_id
1 'polypeptide(L)'
;MTPDPLGEGVNVVRPEEPLFPPSSPAPGRGRGIRPNTTSSTSASASPARNARKKKSLHRSDRLELHTSRPTFQRDRCTVVLTHGDPEGYLANTIDSKRREPKRYVVASDLSVESGYAIEWGIGTVLRDGDTMILVSVQETDSKLDPEPNAPAPDRVSKLKNQQERSALAFLLVRQVISLLQRTKLQCTVICQAIHAKNSRRMLVDLIDYTEPTMVIVGSRGLGQLKGILLGSTSHYLIQKSSVPVMVARRRLKRPAKHTAHLASSIKNNEKHRKLSEAIIDKTGPGRLDHDVESMREEIEREETEEVAMKRRGMKGGRG
;
A
#
# COMPACT_ATOMS: atom_id res chain seq x y z
N MET A 1 -56.49 -7.74 0.33
CA MET A 1 -55.29 -7.08 0.87
C MET A 1 -54.17 -8.10 0.92
N THR A 2 -53.22 -8.00 -0.01
CA THR A 2 -52.01 -8.83 -0.08
C THR A 2 -50.95 -8.29 0.87
N PRO A 3 -50.23 -9.14 1.64
CA PRO A 3 -49.22 -8.69 2.58
C PRO A 3 -47.87 -8.40 1.89
N ASP A 4 -47.22 -7.34 2.34
CA ASP A 4 -45.90 -6.85 1.96
C ASP A 4 -44.77 -7.82 2.39
N PRO A 5 -43.85 -8.24 1.49
CA PRO A 5 -42.80 -9.19 1.83
C PRO A 5 -41.48 -8.58 2.35
N LEU A 6 -41.39 -7.28 2.61
CA LEU A 6 -40.15 -6.67 3.10
C LEU A 6 -40.37 -5.87 4.39
N GLY A 7 -40.33 -6.58 5.52
CA GLY A 7 -40.33 -6.01 6.86
C GLY A 7 -39.02 -5.28 7.21
N GLU A 8 -38.68 -4.24 6.46
CA GLU A 8 -37.63 -3.28 6.82
C GLU A 8 -38.19 -2.22 7.78
N GLY A 9 -38.26 -2.59 9.06
CA GLY A 9 -38.60 -1.69 10.16
C GLY A 9 -37.36 -1.10 10.82
N VAL A 10 -37.02 0.13 10.42
CA VAL A 10 -36.48 1.26 11.23
C VAL A 10 -35.57 0.91 12.42
N ASN A 11 -34.25 1.02 12.20
CA ASN A 11 -33.30 1.72 13.10
C ASN A 11 -31.93 1.83 12.44
N VAL A 12 -31.86 2.61 11.35
CA VAL A 12 -30.57 3.06 10.79
C VAL A 12 -30.13 4.26 11.62
N VAL A 13 -29.23 4.05 12.57
CA VAL A 13 -28.44 5.13 13.15
C VAL A 13 -27.59 5.69 12.01
N ARG A 14 -28.01 6.85 11.47
CA ARG A 14 -27.23 7.62 10.50
C ARG A 14 -25.94 8.08 11.19
N PRO A 15 -24.74 7.71 10.72
CA PRO A 15 -23.55 8.47 11.08
C PRO A 15 -23.69 9.88 10.50
N GLU A 16 -23.29 10.91 11.25
CA GLU A 16 -23.23 12.27 10.72
C GLU A 16 -22.38 12.29 9.43
N GLU A 17 -22.90 12.95 8.40
CA GLU A 17 -22.20 13.11 7.14
C GLU A 17 -20.86 13.80 7.36
N PRO A 18 -19.76 13.33 6.75
CA PRO A 18 -18.55 14.11 6.71
C PRO A 18 -18.79 15.39 5.89
N LEU A 19 -18.51 16.55 6.51
CA LEU A 19 -18.48 17.88 5.90
C LEU A 19 -17.45 17.93 4.75
N PHE A 20 -17.83 17.44 3.57
CA PHE A 20 -17.13 17.73 2.33
C PHE A 20 -18.15 18.21 1.30
N PRO A 21 -17.97 19.40 0.71
CA PRO A 21 -18.89 19.89 -0.30
C PRO A 21 -18.79 18.98 -1.55
N PRO A 22 -19.92 18.51 -2.11
CA PRO A 22 -19.91 17.84 -3.40
C PRO A 22 -19.42 18.82 -4.47
N SER A 23 -18.35 18.47 -5.18
CA SER A 23 -17.86 19.28 -6.30
C SER A 23 -18.57 18.88 -7.59
N SER A 24 -19.78 19.39 -7.81
CA SER A 24 -20.40 19.48 -9.13
C SER A 24 -21.17 20.79 -9.28
N PRO A 25 -20.86 21.65 -10.26
CA PRO A 25 -21.70 22.78 -10.60
C PRO A 25 -22.82 22.35 -11.58
N ALA A 26 -24.05 22.74 -11.26
CA ALA A 26 -25.21 22.65 -12.15
C ALA A 26 -25.05 23.55 -13.40
N PRO A 27 -25.75 23.26 -14.52
CA PRO A 27 -25.58 23.99 -15.77
C PRO A 27 -26.43 25.27 -15.83
N GLY A 28 -25.79 26.35 -16.30
CA GLY A 28 -26.42 27.39 -17.10
C GLY A 28 -27.01 28.60 -16.36
N ARG A 29 -26.42 29.78 -16.60
CA ARG A 29 -27.12 31.01 -17.06
C ARG A 29 -26.12 32.13 -17.40
N GLY A 30 -26.00 32.41 -18.70
CA GLY A 30 -26.05 33.74 -19.30
C GLY A 30 -25.01 34.85 -18.97
N ARG A 31 -24.30 35.25 -20.04
CA ARG A 31 -24.12 36.64 -20.56
C ARG A 31 -23.03 37.55 -19.96
N GLY A 32 -22.22 38.15 -20.85
CA GLY A 32 -21.33 39.31 -20.63
C GLY A 32 -19.96 39.12 -21.29
N ILE A 33 -19.78 39.45 -22.59
CA ILE A 33 -19.26 40.74 -23.11
C ILE A 33 -17.79 41.02 -22.67
N ARG A 34 -16.87 40.99 -23.65
CA ARG A 34 -15.45 41.47 -23.66
C ARG A 34 -15.39 43.02 -23.44
N PRO A 35 -14.24 43.74 -23.27
CA PRO A 35 -12.86 43.43 -23.69
C PRO A 35 -11.66 43.95 -22.84
N ASN A 36 -10.45 43.54 -23.28
CA ASN A 36 -9.10 44.12 -23.19
C ASN A 36 -8.76 45.25 -22.18
N THR A 37 -7.62 45.09 -21.48
CA THR A 37 -6.56 46.12 -21.42
C THR A 37 -5.17 45.51 -21.16
N THR A 38 -4.21 46.12 -21.84
CA THR A 38 -2.76 45.93 -21.80
C THR A 38 -2.11 46.61 -20.59
N SER A 39 -1.07 46.02 -20.01
CA SER A 39 0.10 46.79 -19.54
C SER A 39 1.35 45.91 -19.38
N SER A 40 2.41 46.43 -19.96
CA SER A 40 3.81 46.00 -19.90
C SER A 40 4.44 46.30 -18.53
N THR A 41 5.39 45.48 -18.09
CA THR A 41 6.67 45.97 -17.52
C THR A 41 7.67 44.82 -17.35
N SER A 42 8.90 45.11 -17.73
CA SER A 42 10.09 44.28 -17.79
C SER A 42 10.82 44.15 -16.45
N ALA A 43 11.34 42.96 -16.11
CA ALA A 43 12.54 42.83 -15.26
C ALA A 43 13.22 41.45 -15.37
N SER A 44 14.51 41.51 -15.74
CA SER A 44 15.66 40.65 -15.41
C SER A 44 15.56 39.12 -15.47
N ALA A 45 16.25 38.57 -16.48
CA ALA A 45 16.64 37.18 -16.59
C ALA A 45 17.79 36.82 -15.63
N SER A 46 17.70 35.66 -15.00
CA SER A 46 18.82 34.92 -14.41
C SER A 46 18.57 33.42 -14.61
N PRO A 47 19.54 32.61 -15.08
CA PRO A 47 19.29 31.22 -15.46
C PRO A 47 19.36 30.31 -14.23
N ALA A 48 18.21 30.07 -13.60
CA ALA A 48 18.10 29.07 -12.54
C ALA A 48 18.07 27.65 -13.13
N ARG A 49 18.98 26.79 -12.63
CA ARG A 49 19.11 25.36 -12.93
C ARG A 49 17.76 24.66 -13.01
N ASN A 50 17.51 23.98 -14.13
CA ASN A 50 16.32 23.15 -14.38
C ASN A 50 16.21 21.99 -13.38
N ALA A 51 15.65 22.25 -12.21
CA ALA A 51 14.97 21.23 -11.43
C ALA A 51 13.74 20.82 -12.24
N ARG A 52 13.71 19.58 -12.75
CA ARG A 52 12.54 18.99 -13.40
C ARG A 52 11.34 19.10 -12.44
N LYS A 53 10.56 20.18 -12.56
CA LYS A 53 9.24 20.30 -11.92
C LYS A 53 8.41 19.14 -12.43
N LYS A 54 8.11 18.18 -11.54
CA LYS A 54 7.05 17.19 -11.79
C LYS A 54 5.80 18.00 -12.11
N LYS A 55 5.37 18.01 -13.37
CA LYS A 55 4.11 18.64 -13.79
C LYS A 55 3.00 17.97 -12.98
N SER A 56 2.42 18.69 -12.02
CA SER A 56 1.21 18.22 -11.34
C SER A 56 0.12 18.09 -12.39
N LEU A 57 -0.55 16.93 -12.45
CA LEU A 57 -1.72 16.74 -13.31
C LEU A 57 -2.71 17.89 -13.07
N HIS A 58 -3.08 18.60 -14.15
CA HIS A 58 -4.12 19.62 -14.08
C HIS A 58 -5.44 18.96 -13.65
N ARG A 59 -6.27 19.67 -12.89
CA ARG A 59 -7.52 19.13 -12.33
C ARG A 59 -8.49 18.61 -13.40
N SER A 60 -8.43 19.16 -14.62
CA SER A 60 -9.21 18.75 -15.80
C SER A 60 -8.78 17.41 -16.40
N ASP A 61 -7.60 16.90 -16.02
CA ASP A 61 -6.98 15.70 -16.59
C ASP A 61 -7.17 14.45 -15.70
N ARG A 62 -7.94 14.58 -14.61
CA ARG A 62 -8.19 13.50 -13.65
C ARG A 62 -9.45 12.75 -14.06
N LEU A 63 -9.35 11.43 -14.10
CA LEU A 63 -10.52 10.57 -14.30
C LEU A 63 -11.44 10.64 -13.09
N GLU A 64 -12.72 10.42 -13.32
CA GLU A 64 -13.71 10.31 -12.25
C GLU A 64 -13.40 9.10 -11.37
N LEU A 65 -13.63 9.22 -10.06
CA LEU A 65 -13.43 8.13 -9.12
C LEU A 65 -14.72 7.92 -8.33
N HIS A 66 -15.46 6.88 -8.68
CA HIS A 66 -16.67 6.49 -7.99
C HIS A 66 -16.33 5.46 -6.89
N THR A 67 -16.93 5.62 -5.71
CA THR A 67 -16.80 4.68 -4.59
C THR A 67 -18.17 4.20 -4.16
N SER A 68 -18.39 2.88 -4.17
CA SER A 68 -19.67 2.29 -3.77
C SER A 68 -19.91 2.44 -2.26
N ARG A 69 -21.18 2.27 -1.85
CA ARG A 69 -21.50 2.01 -0.44
C ARG A 69 -20.93 0.65 -0.01
N PRO A 70 -20.62 0.45 1.28
CA PRO A 70 -20.19 -0.85 1.79
C PRO A 70 -21.30 -1.89 1.65
N THR A 71 -20.97 -3.05 1.09
CA THR A 71 -21.84 -4.21 1.00
C THR A 71 -21.42 -5.24 2.04
N PHE A 72 -22.33 -5.57 2.95
CA PHE A 72 -22.08 -6.51 4.03
C PHE A 72 -22.57 -7.91 3.67
N GLN A 73 -21.67 -8.88 3.80
CA GLN A 73 -21.94 -10.31 3.75
C GLN A 73 -21.63 -10.93 5.12
N ARG A 74 -21.90 -12.23 5.29
CA ARG A 74 -21.75 -12.91 6.59
C ARG A 74 -20.32 -12.90 7.14
N ASP A 75 -19.32 -12.95 6.28
CA ASP A 75 -17.90 -13.01 6.64
C ASP A 75 -17.11 -11.78 6.18
N ARG A 76 -17.64 -10.96 5.26
CA ARG A 76 -16.91 -9.83 4.68
C ARG A 76 -17.70 -8.54 4.49
N CYS A 77 -16.97 -7.43 4.47
CA CYS A 77 -17.43 -6.14 3.98
C CYS A 77 -16.69 -5.81 2.69
N THR A 78 -17.41 -5.42 1.64
CA THR A 78 -16.83 -5.07 0.33
C THR A 78 -17.16 -3.63 -0.02
N VAL A 79 -16.16 -2.88 -0.48
CA VAL A 79 -16.31 -1.55 -1.10
C VAL A 79 -15.64 -1.59 -2.47
N VAL A 80 -16.34 -1.16 -3.51
CA VAL A 80 -15.84 -1.15 -4.89
C VAL A 80 -15.52 0.28 -5.30
N LEU A 81 -14.32 0.49 -5.85
CA LEU A 81 -13.91 1.72 -6.49
C LEU A 81 -13.85 1.51 -8.00
N THR A 82 -14.46 2.42 -8.74
CA THR A 82 -14.38 2.47 -10.20
C THR A 82 -13.67 3.76 -10.59
N HIS A 83 -12.52 3.66 -11.25
CA HIS A 83 -11.74 4.80 -11.70
C HIS A 83 -11.86 4.94 -13.22
N GLY A 84 -12.44 6.06 -13.66
CA GLY A 84 -12.89 6.31 -15.02
C GLY A 84 -13.99 5.35 -15.44
N ASP A 85 -13.92 4.86 -16.68
CA ASP A 85 -14.85 3.94 -17.32
C ASP A 85 -14.10 2.69 -17.83
N PRO A 86 -13.79 1.72 -16.96
CA PRO A 86 -13.13 0.47 -17.35
C PRO A 86 -13.98 -0.37 -18.31
N GLU A 87 -15.31 -0.33 -18.20
CA GLU A 87 -16.22 -1.09 -19.06
C GLU A 87 -16.22 -0.52 -20.48
N GLY A 88 -16.35 0.79 -20.63
CA GLY A 88 -16.22 1.45 -21.93
C GLY A 88 -14.83 1.30 -22.54
N TYR A 89 -13.76 1.32 -21.73
CA TYR A 89 -12.41 1.03 -22.21
C TYR A 89 -12.32 -0.38 -22.83
N LEU A 90 -12.85 -1.39 -22.14
CA LEU A 90 -12.88 -2.76 -22.64
C LEU A 90 -13.73 -2.84 -23.91
N ALA A 91 -14.95 -2.27 -23.92
CA ALA A 91 -15.85 -2.27 -25.07
C ALA A 91 -15.20 -1.73 -26.35
N ASN A 92 -14.48 -0.60 -26.24
CA ASN A 92 -13.81 0.03 -27.37
C ASN A 92 -12.54 -0.71 -27.83
N THR A 93 -11.93 -1.51 -26.96
CA THR A 93 -10.70 -2.28 -27.27
C THR A 93 -11.01 -3.63 -27.94
N ILE A 94 -12.27 -4.10 -27.87
CA ILE A 94 -12.70 -5.40 -28.42
C ILE A 94 -12.49 -5.49 -29.95
N ASP A 95 -12.46 -4.37 -30.67
CA ASP A 95 -12.39 -4.36 -32.14
C ASP A 95 -10.96 -4.52 -32.73
N SER A 96 -9.90 -4.35 -31.93
CA SER A 96 -8.53 -4.22 -32.48
C SER A 96 -7.42 -5.14 -31.92
N LYS A 97 -7.68 -5.92 -30.87
CA LYS A 97 -6.94 -7.14 -30.44
C LYS A 97 -7.44 -7.50 -29.04
N ARG A 98 -8.22 -8.59 -28.93
CA ARG A 98 -8.81 -9.08 -27.66
C ARG A 98 -7.76 -9.18 -26.56
N ARG A 99 -7.80 -8.26 -25.60
CA ARG A 99 -7.12 -8.42 -24.31
C ARG A 99 -8.19 -8.74 -23.27
N GLU A 100 -8.12 -9.92 -22.70
CA GLU A 100 -8.99 -10.31 -21.59
C GLU A 100 -8.63 -9.51 -20.33
N PRO A 101 -9.63 -8.99 -19.59
CA PRO A 101 -9.40 -8.25 -18.37
C PRO A 101 -8.77 -9.16 -17.33
N LYS A 102 -7.64 -8.74 -16.76
CA LYS A 102 -6.92 -9.53 -15.76
C LYS A 102 -7.37 -9.16 -14.35
N ARG A 103 -7.27 -10.15 -13.46
CA ARG A 103 -7.57 -9.99 -12.03
C ARG A 103 -6.30 -10.16 -11.22
N TYR A 104 -6.09 -9.29 -10.25
CA TYR A 104 -4.97 -9.38 -9.31
C TYR A 104 -5.49 -9.33 -7.88
N VAL A 105 -4.95 -10.17 -7.00
CA VAL A 105 -5.27 -10.12 -5.57
C VAL A 105 -4.10 -9.49 -4.83
N VAL A 106 -4.37 -8.57 -3.90
CA VAL A 106 -3.37 -7.98 -3.01
C VAL A 106 -3.76 -8.24 -1.57
N ALA A 107 -2.95 -9.00 -0.83
CA ALA A 107 -3.20 -9.22 0.59
C ALA A 107 -2.60 -8.07 1.41
N SER A 108 -3.41 -7.49 2.32
CA SER A 108 -2.98 -6.40 3.19
C SER A 108 -3.40 -6.57 4.63
N ASP A 109 -2.44 -6.49 5.53
CA ASP A 109 -2.62 -6.38 6.97
C ASP A 109 -2.48 -4.92 7.47
N LEU A 110 -2.61 -3.95 6.54
CA LEU A 110 -2.43 -2.51 6.79
C LEU A 110 -1.03 -2.11 7.31
N SER A 111 -0.04 -2.99 7.20
CA SER A 111 1.37 -2.66 7.48
C SER A 111 1.97 -1.74 6.41
N VAL A 112 3.15 -1.18 6.69
CA VAL A 112 3.88 -0.35 5.73
C VAL A 112 4.31 -1.17 4.50
N GLU A 113 4.68 -2.43 4.71
CA GLU A 113 5.07 -3.37 3.66
C GLU A 113 3.89 -3.79 2.80
N SER A 114 2.71 -4.01 3.38
CA SER A 114 1.50 -4.27 2.59
C SER A 114 1.04 -3.03 1.83
N GLY A 115 1.17 -1.83 2.42
CA GLY A 115 0.96 -0.56 1.73
C GLY A 115 1.86 -0.41 0.51
N TYR A 116 3.12 -0.81 0.61
CA TYR A 116 4.03 -0.87 -0.54
C TYR A 116 3.61 -1.90 -1.59
N ALA A 117 3.06 -3.05 -1.18
CA ALA A 117 2.53 -4.04 -2.11
C ALA A 117 1.35 -3.48 -2.92
N ILE A 118 0.46 -2.70 -2.30
CA ILE A 118 -0.64 -2.00 -2.97
C ILE A 118 -0.09 -0.95 -3.95
N GLU A 119 0.86 -0.12 -3.51
CA GLU A 119 1.52 0.88 -4.37
C GLU A 119 2.19 0.23 -5.58
N TRP A 120 2.92 -0.86 -5.35
CA TRP A 120 3.59 -1.62 -6.40
C TRP A 120 2.60 -2.25 -7.36
N GLY A 121 1.52 -2.86 -6.85
CA GLY A 121 0.45 -3.46 -7.65
C GLY A 121 -0.20 -2.45 -8.59
N ILE A 122 -0.67 -1.32 -8.03
CA ILE A 122 -1.32 -0.25 -8.83
C ILE A 122 -0.32 0.40 -9.79
N GLY A 123 0.90 0.69 -9.33
CA GLY A 123 1.88 1.42 -10.13
C GLY A 123 2.59 0.60 -11.21
N THR A 124 2.63 -0.73 -11.06
CA THR A 124 3.47 -1.59 -11.92
C THR A 124 2.67 -2.61 -12.71
N VAL A 125 1.65 -3.23 -12.11
CA VAL A 125 0.95 -4.40 -12.69
C VAL A 125 -0.40 -4.04 -13.25
N LEU A 126 -1.16 -3.19 -12.56
CA LEU A 126 -2.50 -2.81 -12.98
C LEU A 126 -2.46 -2.06 -14.32
N ARG A 127 -3.40 -2.38 -15.21
CA ARG A 127 -3.58 -1.70 -16.50
C ARG A 127 -5.05 -1.35 -16.68
N ASP A 128 -5.32 -0.58 -17.73
CA ASP A 128 -6.68 -0.26 -18.15
C ASP A 128 -7.49 -1.55 -18.45
N GLY A 129 -8.73 -1.57 -17.97
CA GLY A 129 -9.66 -2.70 -18.02
C GLY A 129 -9.43 -3.80 -16.98
N ASP A 130 -8.31 -3.79 -16.25
CA ASP A 130 -8.02 -4.81 -15.24
C ASP A 130 -8.77 -4.53 -13.91
N THR A 131 -8.93 -5.59 -13.11
CA THR A 131 -9.52 -5.52 -11.77
C THR A 131 -8.50 -5.92 -10.70
N MET A 132 -8.46 -5.16 -9.60
CA MET A 132 -7.63 -5.49 -8.43
C MET A 132 -8.50 -5.75 -7.21
N ILE A 133 -8.28 -6.85 -6.50
CA ILE A 133 -8.99 -7.22 -5.28
C ILE A 133 -8.02 -7.07 -4.10
N LEU A 134 -8.19 -6.03 -3.30
CA LEU A 134 -7.46 -5.85 -2.05
C LEU A 134 -8.20 -6.60 -0.95
N VAL A 135 -7.50 -7.47 -0.24
CA VAL A 135 -8.09 -8.29 0.81
C VAL A 135 -7.34 -8.07 2.12
N SER A 136 -8.06 -7.68 3.16
CA SER A 136 -7.59 -7.76 4.54
C SER A 136 -8.36 -8.83 5.27
N VAL A 137 -7.64 -9.79 5.86
CA VAL A 137 -8.25 -10.87 6.64
C VAL A 137 -7.88 -10.69 8.10
N GLN A 138 -8.89 -10.57 8.96
CA GLN A 138 -8.75 -10.54 10.40
C GLN A 138 -9.13 -11.88 10.99
N GLU A 139 -8.31 -12.36 11.92
CA GLU A 139 -8.57 -13.60 12.62
C GLU A 139 -9.57 -13.38 13.75
N THR A 140 -10.63 -14.19 13.79
CA THR A 140 -11.66 -14.18 14.83
C THR A 140 -12.15 -15.60 15.11
N ASP A 141 -12.57 -15.86 16.34
CA ASP A 141 -13.06 -17.17 16.77
C ASP A 141 -14.39 -17.54 16.09
N SER A 142 -15.16 -16.54 15.67
CA SER A 142 -16.49 -16.70 15.05
C SER A 142 -16.40 -16.54 13.53
N LYS A 143 -16.52 -17.65 12.78
CA LYS A 143 -16.35 -17.65 11.30
C LYS A 143 -17.39 -16.81 10.55
N LEU A 144 -18.61 -16.69 11.08
CA LEU A 144 -19.75 -16.09 10.41
C LEU A 144 -20.55 -15.22 11.37
N ASP A 145 -21.10 -14.12 10.86
CA ASP A 145 -22.12 -13.36 11.58
C ASP A 145 -23.30 -14.27 11.96
N PRO A 146 -23.86 -14.11 13.16
CA PRO A 146 -25.01 -14.88 13.60
C PRO A 146 -26.25 -14.59 12.72
N GLU A 147 -27.12 -15.60 12.64
CA GLU A 147 -28.39 -15.53 11.90
C GLU A 147 -29.25 -14.35 12.35
N PRO A 148 -30.12 -13.79 11.49
CA PRO A 148 -30.98 -12.65 11.83
C PRO A 148 -31.82 -12.87 13.10
N ASN A 149 -32.22 -14.12 13.35
CA ASN A 149 -33.05 -14.51 14.50
C ASN A 149 -32.24 -14.85 15.76
N ALA A 150 -30.93 -14.62 15.77
CA ALA A 150 -30.09 -14.93 16.92
C ALA A 150 -30.44 -14.10 18.17
N PRO A 151 -30.12 -14.61 19.38
CA PRO A 151 -30.27 -13.91 20.65
C PRO A 151 -29.67 -12.50 20.67
N ALA A 152 -30.19 -11.62 21.53
CA ALA A 152 -29.71 -10.25 21.69
C ALA A 152 -28.17 -10.08 21.85
N PRO A 153 -27.44 -10.89 22.66
CA PRO A 153 -25.97 -10.74 22.77
C PRO A 153 -25.22 -11.02 21.46
N ASP A 154 -25.75 -11.92 20.63
CA ASP A 154 -25.16 -12.27 19.33
C ASP A 154 -25.34 -11.12 18.33
N ARG A 155 -26.44 -10.36 18.43
CA ARG A 155 -26.68 -9.17 17.58
C ARG A 155 -25.70 -8.04 17.86
N VAL A 156 -25.33 -7.83 19.13
CA VAL A 156 -24.31 -6.83 19.51
C VAL A 156 -22.95 -7.22 18.94
N SER A 157 -22.58 -8.50 19.07
CA SER A 157 -21.33 -9.04 18.51
C SER A 157 -21.29 -8.91 16.99
N LYS A 158 -22.42 -9.17 16.32
CA LYS A 158 -22.59 -8.95 14.86
C LYS A 158 -22.35 -7.50 14.47
N LEU A 159 -22.98 -6.55 15.16
CA LEU A 159 -22.83 -5.12 14.86
C LEU A 159 -21.37 -4.68 15.00
N LYS A 160 -20.69 -5.12 16.06
CA LYS A 160 -19.27 -4.86 16.28
C LYS A 160 -18.41 -5.44 15.15
N ASN A 161 -18.61 -6.71 14.80
CA ASN A 161 -17.86 -7.37 13.71
C ASN A 161 -18.09 -6.69 12.34
N GLN A 162 -19.30 -6.17 12.10
CA GLN A 162 -19.60 -5.40 10.88
C GLN A 162 -18.92 -4.04 10.90
N GLN A 163 -18.91 -3.34 12.03
CA GLN A 163 -18.23 -2.06 12.20
C GLN A 163 -16.71 -2.21 11.99
N GLU A 164 -16.10 -3.24 12.56
CA GLU A 164 -14.66 -3.53 12.39
C GLU A 164 -14.31 -3.81 10.93
N ARG A 165 -15.08 -4.66 10.24
CA ARG A 165 -14.88 -4.92 8.80
C ARG A 165 -15.07 -3.67 7.97
N SER A 166 -16.09 -2.88 8.26
CA SER A 166 -16.33 -1.60 7.58
C SER A 166 -15.13 -0.67 7.73
N ALA A 167 -14.63 -0.49 8.96
CA ALA A 167 -13.48 0.37 9.24
C ALA A 167 -12.24 -0.07 8.46
N LEU A 168 -11.93 -1.38 8.43
CA LEU A 168 -10.80 -1.92 7.68
C LEU A 168 -10.95 -1.75 6.17
N ALA A 169 -12.15 -1.98 5.62
CA ALA A 169 -12.44 -1.74 4.21
C ALA A 169 -12.23 -0.27 3.85
N PHE A 170 -12.67 0.67 4.70
CA PHE A 170 -12.44 2.11 4.50
C PHE A 170 -10.96 2.50 4.57
N LEU A 171 -10.16 1.85 5.43
CA LEU A 171 -8.72 2.08 5.46
C LEU A 171 -8.03 1.67 4.15
N LEU A 172 -8.41 0.52 3.58
CA LEU A 172 -7.94 0.09 2.25
C LEU A 172 -8.38 1.07 1.16
N VAL A 173 -9.65 1.46 1.15
CA VAL A 173 -10.21 2.45 0.21
C VAL A 173 -9.39 3.74 0.24
N ARG A 174 -9.08 4.27 1.43
CA ARG A 174 -8.28 5.50 1.59
C ARG A 174 -6.88 5.37 0.97
N GLN A 175 -6.22 4.23 1.16
CA GLN A 175 -4.91 3.96 0.54
C GLN A 175 -5.03 3.95 -0.99
N VAL A 176 -6.01 3.23 -1.53
CA VAL A 176 -6.25 3.11 -2.97
C VAL A 176 -6.60 4.44 -3.62
N ILE A 177 -7.52 5.23 -3.04
CA ILE A 177 -7.91 6.55 -3.55
C ILE A 177 -6.68 7.43 -3.72
N SER A 178 -5.80 7.45 -2.72
CA SER A 178 -4.60 8.29 -2.74
C SER A 178 -3.63 7.93 -3.88
N LEU A 179 -3.66 6.69 -4.35
CA LEU A 179 -2.83 6.17 -5.44
C LEU A 179 -3.52 6.36 -6.79
N LEU A 180 -4.78 5.93 -6.95
CA LEU A 180 -5.52 6.02 -8.21
C LEU A 180 -5.66 7.47 -8.69
N GLN A 181 -5.87 8.40 -7.76
CA GLN A 181 -5.94 9.84 -8.03
C GLN A 181 -4.66 10.44 -8.65
N ARG A 182 -3.54 9.70 -8.66
CA ARG A 182 -2.25 10.07 -9.27
C ARG A 182 -2.01 9.36 -10.61
N THR A 183 -2.95 8.54 -11.05
CA THR A 183 -2.90 7.74 -12.27
C THR A 183 -3.99 8.18 -13.24
N LYS A 184 -3.93 7.67 -14.48
CA LYS A 184 -5.01 7.77 -15.47
C LYS A 184 -5.51 6.37 -15.87
N LEU A 185 -5.49 5.42 -14.92
CA LEU A 185 -5.84 4.02 -15.17
C LEU A 185 -7.37 3.84 -15.18
N GLN A 186 -7.93 3.29 -16.24
CA GLN A 186 -9.34 2.88 -16.33
C GLN A 186 -9.50 1.53 -15.63
N CYS A 187 -9.83 1.47 -14.34
CA CYS A 187 -9.77 0.21 -13.59
C CYS A 187 -10.79 0.09 -12.47
N THR A 188 -11.03 -1.15 -12.05
CA THR A 188 -11.90 -1.48 -10.92
C THR A 188 -11.06 -2.01 -9.76
N VAL A 189 -11.25 -1.46 -8.57
CA VAL A 189 -10.57 -1.92 -7.35
C VAL A 189 -11.60 -2.32 -6.29
N ILE A 190 -11.54 -3.57 -5.87
CA ILE A 190 -12.46 -4.15 -4.88
C ILE A 190 -11.70 -4.25 -3.54
N CYS A 191 -12.11 -3.48 -2.54
CA CYS A 191 -11.57 -3.55 -1.19
C CYS A 191 -12.44 -4.45 -0.33
N GLN A 192 -11.88 -5.54 0.18
CA GLN A 192 -12.57 -6.53 1.02
C GLN A 192 -11.90 -6.64 2.39
N ALA A 193 -12.71 -6.54 3.44
CA ALA A 193 -12.31 -6.90 4.80
C ALA A 193 -13.08 -8.15 5.23
N ILE A 194 -12.35 -9.21 5.55
CA ILE A 194 -12.87 -10.55 5.82
C ILE A 194 -12.53 -10.97 7.25
N HIS A 195 -13.49 -11.55 7.95
CA HIS A 195 -13.28 -12.22 9.23
C HIS A 195 -13.20 -13.72 9.03
N ALA A 196 -12.24 -14.38 9.69
CA ALA A 196 -12.13 -15.83 9.63
C ALA A 196 -11.31 -16.44 10.76
N LYS A 197 -11.35 -17.76 10.92
CA LYS A 197 -10.54 -18.47 11.93
C LYS A 197 -9.04 -18.52 11.61
N ASN A 198 -8.68 -18.58 10.33
CA ASN A 198 -7.29 -18.67 9.89
C ASN A 198 -7.11 -17.81 8.63
N SER A 199 -6.34 -16.74 8.75
CA SER A 199 -6.14 -15.76 7.69
C SER A 199 -5.47 -16.36 6.46
N ARG A 200 -4.40 -17.14 6.67
CA ARG A 200 -3.60 -17.77 5.62
C ARG A 200 -4.41 -18.77 4.79
N ARG A 201 -5.22 -19.60 5.45
CA ARG A 201 -6.08 -20.57 4.75
C ARG A 201 -7.15 -19.86 3.92
N MET A 202 -7.79 -18.84 4.49
CA MET A 202 -8.81 -18.06 3.76
C MET A 202 -8.26 -17.32 2.56
N LEU A 203 -7.02 -16.83 2.63
CA LEU A 203 -6.37 -16.22 1.47
C LEU A 203 -6.20 -17.25 0.34
N VAL A 204 -5.79 -18.49 0.66
CA VAL A 204 -5.71 -19.57 -0.35
C VAL A 204 -7.10 -19.89 -0.91
N ASP A 205 -8.11 -20.07 -0.04
CA ASP A 205 -9.48 -20.37 -0.50
C ASP A 205 -10.04 -19.24 -1.39
N LEU A 206 -9.72 -17.97 -1.09
CA LEU A 206 -10.10 -16.82 -1.92
C LEU A 206 -9.34 -16.81 -3.25
N ILE A 207 -8.06 -17.19 -3.26
CA ILE A 207 -7.26 -17.29 -4.49
C ILE A 207 -7.84 -18.38 -5.40
N ASP A 208 -8.14 -19.55 -4.85
CA ASP A 208 -8.71 -20.67 -5.60
C ASP A 208 -10.10 -20.32 -6.15
N TYR A 209 -10.90 -19.54 -5.40
CA TYR A 209 -12.21 -19.08 -5.87
C TYR A 209 -12.14 -17.98 -6.93
N THR A 210 -11.17 -17.06 -6.83
CA THR A 210 -11.09 -15.89 -7.72
C THR A 210 -10.20 -16.08 -8.94
N GLU A 211 -9.38 -17.13 -8.94
CA GLU A 211 -8.40 -17.48 -9.98
C GLU A 211 -7.67 -16.26 -10.57
N PRO A 212 -7.03 -15.42 -9.73
CA PRO A 212 -6.40 -14.21 -10.22
C PRO A 212 -5.14 -14.56 -11.02
N THR A 213 -4.76 -13.70 -11.96
CA THR A 213 -3.53 -13.85 -12.74
C THR A 213 -2.28 -13.87 -11.85
N MET A 214 -2.31 -13.17 -10.72
CA MET A 214 -1.22 -13.13 -9.74
C MET A 214 -1.73 -12.61 -8.39
N VAL A 215 -1.08 -13.07 -7.31
CA VAL A 215 -1.27 -12.59 -5.95
C VAL A 215 -0.08 -11.73 -5.55
N ILE A 216 -0.31 -10.59 -4.93
CA ILE A 216 0.72 -9.65 -4.48
C ILE A 216 0.65 -9.54 -2.97
N VAL A 217 1.80 -9.69 -2.31
CA VAL A 217 1.91 -9.59 -0.86
C VAL A 217 3.10 -8.75 -0.46
N GLY A 218 3.04 -8.13 0.72
CA GLY A 218 4.20 -7.49 1.33
C GLY A 218 5.27 -8.51 1.70
N SER A 219 6.52 -8.08 1.81
CA SER A 219 7.59 -8.93 2.36
C SER A 219 7.41 -9.21 3.85
N ARG A 220 6.77 -8.28 4.57
CA ARG A 220 6.57 -8.35 6.01
C ARG A 220 5.15 -7.92 6.39
N GLY A 221 4.81 -8.16 7.66
CA GLY A 221 3.53 -7.78 8.25
C GLY A 221 3.68 -7.34 9.71
N LEU A 222 2.56 -7.14 10.41
CA LEU A 222 2.51 -6.50 11.74
C LEU A 222 3.27 -7.22 12.87
N GLY A 223 3.43 -8.55 12.81
CA GLY A 223 3.97 -9.36 13.93
C GLY A 223 5.43 -9.80 13.81
N GLN A 224 6.26 -9.14 13.00
CA GLN A 224 7.54 -9.72 12.58
C GLN A 224 8.76 -9.32 13.42
N LEU A 225 9.62 -10.31 13.71
CA LEU A 225 10.92 -10.14 14.37
C LEU A 225 11.94 -9.50 13.42
N LYS A 226 12.73 -8.54 13.91
CA LYS A 226 13.83 -7.92 13.17
C LYS A 226 14.83 -8.99 12.72
N GLY A 227 15.16 -9.02 11.42
CA GLY A 227 16.15 -9.95 10.82
C GLY A 227 15.56 -11.01 9.90
N ILE A 228 14.25 -11.29 9.98
CA ILE A 228 13.60 -12.22 9.05
C ILE A 228 13.36 -11.54 7.68
N LEU A 229 13.70 -12.26 6.62
CA LEU A 229 13.66 -11.75 5.24
C LEU A 229 12.26 -11.83 4.61
N LEU A 230 11.42 -12.76 5.08
CA LEU A 230 10.09 -13.05 4.54
C LEU A 230 9.09 -13.39 5.64
N GLY A 231 7.89 -12.80 5.58
CA GLY A 231 6.83 -13.06 6.55
C GLY A 231 6.16 -14.42 6.41
N SER A 232 5.51 -14.86 7.50
CA SER A 232 4.79 -16.13 7.59
C SER A 232 3.67 -16.25 6.55
N THR A 233 2.88 -15.20 6.33
CA THR A 233 1.82 -15.18 5.31
C THR A 233 2.39 -15.26 3.91
N SER A 234 3.41 -14.45 3.60
CA SER A 234 4.05 -14.43 2.27
C SER A 234 4.71 -15.77 1.96
N HIS A 235 5.42 -16.36 2.93
CA HIS A 235 6.02 -17.67 2.80
C HIS A 235 4.98 -18.78 2.60
N TYR A 236 3.90 -18.74 3.38
CA TYR A 236 2.81 -19.71 3.25
C TYR A 236 2.15 -19.65 1.87
N LEU A 237 1.88 -18.45 1.34
CA LEU A 237 1.28 -18.28 0.03
C LEU A 237 2.21 -18.74 -1.10
N ILE A 238 3.52 -18.48 -1.01
CA ILE A 238 4.49 -19.00 -1.98
C ILE A 238 4.44 -20.54 -2.08
N GLN A 239 4.19 -21.22 -0.96
CA GLN A 239 4.13 -22.68 -0.92
C GLN A 239 2.77 -23.26 -1.32
N LYS A 240 1.68 -22.53 -1.10
CA LYS A 240 0.31 -23.07 -1.15
C LYS A 240 -0.59 -22.45 -2.20
N SER A 241 -0.21 -21.32 -2.79
CA SER A 241 -1.03 -20.66 -3.79
C SER A 241 -1.05 -21.46 -5.09
N SER A 242 -2.24 -21.56 -5.70
CA SER A 242 -2.47 -22.13 -7.04
C SER A 242 -2.01 -21.21 -8.17
N VAL A 243 -1.69 -19.95 -7.88
CA VAL A 243 -1.32 -18.93 -8.87
C VAL A 243 0.02 -18.27 -8.50
N PRO A 244 0.69 -17.57 -9.43
CA PRO A 244 1.95 -16.89 -9.14
C PRO A 244 1.83 -15.90 -7.96
N VAL A 245 2.83 -15.90 -7.07
CA VAL A 245 2.90 -15.00 -5.91
C VAL A 245 4.06 -14.01 -6.05
N MET A 246 3.75 -12.72 -6.06
CA MET A 246 4.71 -11.63 -6.05
C MET A 246 4.88 -11.06 -4.65
N VAL A 247 6.11 -11.13 -4.15
CA VAL A 247 6.49 -10.54 -2.86
C VAL A 247 7.10 -9.15 -3.08
N ALA A 248 6.31 -8.11 -2.87
CA ALA A 248 6.75 -6.74 -2.96
C ALA A 248 7.60 -6.37 -1.74
N ARG A 249 8.86 -5.97 -1.98
CA ARG A 249 9.76 -5.49 -0.92
C ARG A 249 10.32 -4.12 -1.27
N ARG A 250 10.32 -3.21 -0.30
CA ARG A 250 11.02 -1.94 -0.44
C ARG A 250 12.51 -2.23 -0.54
N ARG A 251 13.18 -1.62 -1.53
CA ARG A 251 14.65 -1.70 -1.60
C ARG A 251 15.21 -1.14 -0.29
N LEU A 252 16.04 -1.94 0.38
CA LEU A 252 16.82 -1.47 1.52
C LEU A 252 17.57 -0.21 1.06
N LYS A 253 17.29 0.93 1.69
CA LYS A 253 18.14 2.11 1.50
C LYS A 253 19.51 1.67 1.98
N ARG A 254 20.48 1.54 1.07
CA ARG A 254 21.87 1.34 1.47
C ARG A 254 22.18 2.44 2.47
N PRO A 255 22.73 2.14 3.65
CA PRO A 255 23.15 3.20 4.56
C PRO A 255 24.02 4.17 3.77
N ALA A 256 23.77 5.47 3.93
CA ALA A 256 24.63 6.48 3.34
C ALA A 256 26.05 6.12 3.79
N LYS A 257 26.95 5.84 2.84
CA LYS A 257 28.30 5.42 3.17
C LYS A 257 28.93 6.49 4.07
N HIS A 258 29.09 6.20 5.36
CA HIS A 258 29.83 7.03 6.30
C HIS A 258 31.36 6.87 6.08
N THR A 259 31.76 6.65 4.83
CA THR A 259 33.14 6.47 4.38
C THR A 259 33.46 7.47 3.25
N ALA A 260 32.84 8.65 3.29
CA ALA A 260 33.21 9.76 2.40
C ALA A 260 34.64 10.27 2.71
N HIS A 261 35.12 10.09 3.93
CA HIS A 261 36.50 10.45 4.34
C HIS A 261 37.56 9.41 3.95
N LEU A 262 37.18 8.16 3.65
CA LEU A 262 38.11 7.17 3.07
C LEU A 262 38.24 7.32 1.55
N ALA A 263 37.27 7.99 0.90
CA ALA A 263 37.32 8.26 -0.54
C ALA A 263 38.32 9.38 -0.91
N SER A 264 38.74 10.25 0.01
CA SER A 264 39.80 11.23 -0.25
C SER A 264 41.18 10.58 -0.30
N SER A 265 41.39 9.45 0.39
CA SER A 265 42.66 8.70 0.31
C SER A 265 42.76 7.86 -0.97
N ILE A 266 41.63 7.38 -1.51
CA ILE A 266 41.57 6.62 -2.77
C ILE A 266 41.60 7.52 -4.02
N LYS A 267 41.24 8.80 -3.89
CA LYS A 267 41.21 9.77 -5.01
C LYS A 267 42.57 10.07 -5.65
N ASN A 268 43.68 9.69 -5.01
CA ASN A 268 44.99 9.90 -5.58
C ASN A 268 45.51 8.73 -6.43
N ASN A 269 44.81 7.58 -6.54
CA ASN A 269 45.41 6.44 -7.24
C ASN A 269 44.62 5.72 -8.35
N GLU A 270 43.35 5.98 -8.62
CA GLU A 270 42.70 5.25 -9.75
C GLU A 270 41.70 6.11 -10.55
N LYS A 271 42.21 6.76 -11.60
CA LYS A 271 41.41 7.06 -12.78
C LYS A 271 40.96 5.74 -13.39
N HIS A 272 39.67 5.42 -13.29
CA HIS A 272 38.92 4.43 -14.09
C HIS A 272 39.76 3.32 -14.76
N ARG A 273 40.08 2.25 -14.02
CA ARG A 273 40.51 0.99 -14.64
C ARG A 273 39.32 0.24 -15.20
N LYS A 274 39.45 -0.30 -16.42
CA LYS A 274 38.46 -1.20 -17.02
C LYS A 274 38.49 -2.54 -16.29
N LEU A 275 37.33 -3.21 -16.19
CA LEU A 275 37.18 -4.51 -15.50
C LEU A 275 38.16 -5.60 -16.00
N SER A 276 38.64 -5.50 -17.24
CA SER A 276 39.64 -6.38 -17.82
C SER A 276 41.06 -6.20 -17.26
N GLU A 277 41.32 -5.09 -16.55
CA GLU A 277 42.63 -4.73 -15.99
C GLU A 277 42.69 -4.88 -14.47
N ALA A 278 41.62 -5.37 -13.84
CA ALA A 278 41.58 -5.58 -12.40
C ALA A 278 42.45 -6.79 -12.02
N ILE A 279 43.62 -6.52 -11.43
CA ILE A 279 44.45 -7.54 -10.79
C ILE A 279 43.81 -7.86 -9.42
N ILE A 280 43.55 -9.14 -9.16
CA ILE A 280 43.09 -9.60 -7.84
C ILE A 280 44.28 -9.49 -6.90
N ASP A 281 44.31 -8.43 -6.11
CA ASP A 281 45.30 -8.30 -5.05
C ASP A 281 44.97 -9.33 -3.97
N LYS A 282 45.81 -10.36 -3.83
CA LYS A 282 45.72 -11.32 -2.73
C LYS A 282 46.21 -10.60 -1.48
N THR A 283 45.38 -9.77 -0.87
CA THR A 283 45.70 -9.16 0.42
C THR A 283 45.91 -10.26 1.45
N GLY A 284 47.14 -10.37 1.95
CA GLY A 284 47.54 -11.38 2.92
C GLY A 284 46.72 -11.31 4.22
N PRO A 285 46.61 -12.44 4.94
CA PRO A 285 45.62 -12.63 6.01
C PRO A 285 45.73 -11.65 7.19
N GLY A 286 46.90 -11.08 7.44
CA GLY A 286 47.14 -10.32 8.67
C GLY A 286 46.42 -8.96 8.78
N ARG A 287 46.04 -8.30 7.67
CA ARG A 287 45.45 -6.96 7.74
C ARG A 287 43.97 -6.99 8.09
N LEU A 288 43.23 -7.96 7.56
CA LEU A 288 41.83 -8.14 7.91
C LEU A 288 41.69 -8.59 9.36
N ASP A 289 42.57 -9.49 9.82
CA ASP A 289 42.54 -9.96 11.19
C ASP A 289 42.81 -8.83 12.19
N HIS A 290 43.77 -7.94 11.88
CA HIS A 290 44.07 -6.78 12.72
C HIS A 290 42.93 -5.73 12.73
N ASP A 291 42.24 -5.55 11.60
CA ASP A 291 41.09 -4.64 11.51
C ASP A 291 39.86 -5.22 12.23
N VAL A 292 39.68 -6.55 12.21
CA VAL A 292 38.61 -7.24 12.94
C VAL A 292 38.88 -7.24 14.45
N GLU A 293 40.12 -7.40 14.87
CA GLU A 293 40.49 -7.34 16.29
C GLU A 293 40.28 -5.93 16.85
N SER A 294 40.69 -4.89 16.12
CA SER A 294 40.45 -3.50 16.56
C SER A 294 38.96 -3.17 16.66
N MET A 295 38.12 -3.72 15.78
CA MET A 295 36.66 -3.58 15.85
C MET A 295 36.07 -4.30 17.07
N ARG A 296 36.58 -5.47 17.43
CA ARG A 296 36.11 -6.21 18.63
C ARG A 296 36.42 -5.44 19.91
N GLU A 297 37.63 -4.91 20.03
CA GLU A 297 38.03 -4.09 21.18
C GLU A 297 37.22 -2.78 21.30
N GLU A 298 36.71 -2.25 20.19
CA GLU A 298 35.89 -1.04 20.18
C GLU A 298 34.44 -1.36 20.61
N ILE A 299 33.89 -2.50 20.17
CA ILE A 299 32.57 -2.98 20.61
C ILE A 299 32.55 -3.32 22.10
N GLU A 300 33.58 -3.99 22.62
CA GLU A 300 33.67 -4.31 24.05
C GLU A 300 33.79 -3.05 24.93
N ARG A 301 34.42 -2.00 24.41
CA ARG A 301 34.47 -0.68 25.08
C ARG A 301 33.10 0.00 25.08
N GLU A 302 32.38 -0.03 23.96
CA GLU A 302 31.01 0.52 23.91
C GLU A 302 30.05 -0.25 24.83
N GLU A 303 30.12 -1.58 24.87
CA GLU A 303 29.28 -2.40 25.76
C GLU A 303 29.59 -2.17 27.24
N THR A 304 30.87 -2.02 27.62
CA THR A 304 31.25 -1.72 29.00
C THR A 304 30.83 -0.32 29.44
N GLU A 305 30.88 0.67 28.55
CA GLU A 305 30.35 2.02 28.79
C GLU A 305 28.82 2.03 28.93
N GLU A 306 28.11 1.25 28.11
CA GLU A 306 26.65 1.13 28.17
C GLU A 306 26.18 0.46 29.47
N VAL A 307 26.90 -0.57 29.94
CA VAL A 307 26.66 -1.23 31.24
C VAL A 307 26.97 -0.28 32.42
N ALA A 308 28.02 0.54 32.31
CA ALA A 308 28.37 1.53 33.32
C ALA A 308 27.31 2.65 33.44
N MET A 309 26.75 3.12 32.32
CA MET A 309 25.64 4.08 32.32
C MET A 309 24.38 3.49 32.96
N LYS A 310 24.06 2.23 32.69
CA LYS A 310 22.89 1.53 33.24
C LYS A 310 22.98 1.36 34.76
N ARG A 311 24.19 1.15 35.31
CA ARG A 311 24.44 1.09 36.76
C ARG A 311 24.34 2.46 37.44
N ARG A 312 24.71 3.55 36.77
CA ARG A 312 24.55 4.92 37.29
C ARG A 312 23.09 5.36 37.33
N GLY A 313 22.27 4.95 36.37
CA GLY A 313 20.83 5.24 36.35
C GLY A 313 20.03 4.59 37.50
N MET A 314 20.50 3.48 38.06
CA MET A 314 19.78 2.76 39.14
C MET A 314 19.96 3.39 40.54
N LYS A 315 20.93 4.29 40.74
CA LYS A 315 21.22 4.92 42.05
C LYS A 315 20.46 6.23 42.32
N GLY A 316 19.75 6.78 41.33
CA GLY A 316 19.03 8.06 41.46
C GLY A 316 17.56 7.97 41.92
N GLY A 317 17.07 6.79 42.30
CA GLY A 317 15.64 6.53 42.53
C GLY A 317 15.21 6.23 43.97
N ARG A 318 16.00 6.59 44.98
CA ARG A 318 15.57 6.58 46.40
C ARG A 318 16.18 7.78 47.12
N GLY A 319 15.35 8.81 47.30
CA GLY A 319 15.60 10.01 48.08
C GLY A 319 14.29 10.77 48.14
#